data_AF-A0A6A3VY81-F1
#
_entry.id   AF-A0A6A3VY81-F1
#
_cell.length_a   1.000
_cell.length_b   1.000
_cell.length_c   1.000
_cell.angle_alpha   90.00
_cell.angle_beta   90.00
_cell.angle_gamma   90.00
#
_symmetry.space_group_name_H-M   'P 1'
#
loop_
_entity.id
_entity.type
_entity.pdbx_description
1 polymer ?
#
loop_
_entity_poly.entity_id
_entity_poly.type
_entity_poly.pdbx_seq_one_letter_code
_entity_poly.pdbx_strand_id
1 'polypeptide(L)'
;MKDADGELHNVILFAAEGDPNRYPMWATGTFGAAGSDSASSDSDVGLFTPLMVGVSDRSDWYANSIYTDKHGKDVLIGWITEDNNFAEGQPQGWDGILSVPREVGISIVRDIHDVDDHLVGKGDWVVSSTQNVTVAGGKTLPSKTIKTLKVRPHSDLILLRNLASAEVVPSVTVSGTSKVLKSTGKSFELIAQVPDFERGTRVGFEVRHGKADKEVTSILYDDKEKKIIIDRSSSSNAECPEFVDNEVTPVSDLVWGHFYLYDVFHPVATDDDASDSGSVDDSDSVAGEADSLADDSASDSLVGDSDSDSQADDSESGDGEVYKATRENLNFHVFVDVSTVEVFVNDRFALSARIYPCGEASDGISLTASGDATFEKVQVWTNPKHAWPAKRSVPTKQIHKKTGKVVNAA
;
A
#
# COMPACT_ATOMS: atom_id res chain seq x y z
N MET A 1 2.20 -1.35 19.26
CA MET A 1 1.60 -2.20 18.21
C MET A 1 2.20 -3.60 18.32
N LYS A 2 1.40 -4.67 18.40
CA LYS A 2 1.93 -6.04 18.39
C LYS A 2 2.06 -6.54 16.96
N ASP A 3 3.16 -7.21 16.63
CA ASP A 3 3.33 -7.88 15.34
C ASP A 3 2.76 -9.30 15.35
N ALA A 4 2.87 -10.00 14.21
CA ALA A 4 2.33 -11.35 14.05
C ALA A 4 3.06 -12.43 14.90
N ASP A 5 4.28 -12.15 15.38
CA ASP A 5 5.01 -13.05 16.30
C ASP A 5 4.69 -12.71 17.78
N GLY A 6 3.80 -11.75 18.03
CA GLY A 6 3.43 -11.30 19.37
C GLY A 6 4.40 -10.30 20.00
N GLU A 7 5.43 -9.87 19.29
CA GLU A 7 6.38 -8.87 19.78
C GLU A 7 5.72 -7.49 19.82
N LEU A 8 5.93 -6.77 20.92
CA LEU A 8 5.39 -5.43 21.09
C LEU A 8 6.38 -4.37 20.60
N HIS A 9 5.92 -3.53 19.66
CA HIS A 9 6.69 -2.43 19.10
C HIS A 9 6.13 -1.08 19.57
N ASN A 10 7.03 -0.17 19.98
CA ASN A 10 6.69 1.23 20.20
C ASN A 10 6.76 1.96 18.87
N VAL A 11 5.64 2.52 18.40
CA VAL A 11 5.59 3.26 17.14
C VAL A 11 5.25 4.72 17.43
N ILE A 12 6.07 5.62 16.93
CA ILE A 12 5.87 7.07 17.01
C ILE A 12 5.59 7.59 15.62
N LEU A 13 4.52 8.36 15.47
CA LEU A 13 4.22 9.15 14.29
C LEU A 13 4.60 10.60 14.58
N PHE A 14 5.32 11.23 13.67
CA PHE A 14 5.77 12.61 13.82
C PHE A 14 5.89 13.27 12.46
N ALA A 15 6.19 14.56 12.44
CA ALA A 15 6.48 15.27 11.22
C ALA A 15 7.83 15.95 11.32
N ALA A 16 8.58 15.94 10.22
CA ALA A 16 9.74 16.80 10.04
C ALA A 16 9.35 17.95 9.12
N GLU A 17 9.49 19.18 9.62
CA GLU A 17 9.18 20.40 8.88
C GLU A 17 10.46 21.09 8.43
N GLY A 18 10.53 21.37 7.13
CA GLY A 18 11.45 22.32 6.51
C GLY A 18 10.68 23.25 5.58
N ASP A 19 11.28 24.36 5.18
CA ASP A 19 10.70 25.24 4.16
C ASP A 19 11.28 24.83 2.79
N PRO A 20 10.48 24.36 1.81
CA PRO A 20 9.01 24.18 1.82
C PRO A 20 8.55 22.77 2.23
N ASN A 21 9.47 21.84 2.50
CA ASN A 21 9.18 20.41 2.57
C ASN A 21 8.61 19.97 3.93
N ARG A 22 7.53 19.19 3.89
CA ARG A 22 6.96 18.52 5.06
C ARG A 22 7.03 17.01 4.88
N TYR A 23 7.49 16.30 5.90
CA TYR A 23 7.60 14.85 5.86
C TYR A 23 6.78 14.23 6.99
N PRO A 24 5.63 13.58 6.69
CA PRO A 24 4.90 12.77 7.67
C PRO A 24 5.70 11.48 7.92
N MET A 25 6.36 11.37 9.06
CA MET A 25 7.30 10.29 9.37
C MET A 25 6.75 9.35 10.44
N TRP A 26 7.37 8.17 10.50
CA TRP A 26 7.15 7.20 11.56
C TRP A 26 8.49 6.62 12.00
N ALA A 27 8.56 6.19 13.26
CA ALA A 27 9.70 5.44 13.77
C ALA A 27 9.24 4.36 14.75
N THR A 28 9.94 3.23 14.75
CA THR A 28 9.91 2.28 15.88
C THR A 28 11.24 2.29 16.60
N GLY A 29 11.25 1.96 17.88
CA GLY A 29 12.47 2.01 18.68
C GLY A 29 12.31 1.55 20.12
N THR A 30 13.41 1.63 20.86
CA THR A 30 13.47 1.27 22.27
C THR A 30 13.51 2.51 23.14
N PHE A 31 12.90 2.41 24.31
CA PHE A 31 13.07 3.38 25.39
C PHE A 31 14.15 2.86 26.35
N GLY A 32 15.09 3.72 26.69
CA GLY A 32 16.12 3.45 27.70
C GLY A 32 16.42 4.69 28.54
N ALA A 33 17.15 4.53 29.64
CA ALA A 33 17.68 5.67 30.37
C ALA A 33 18.79 6.37 29.55
N ALA A 34 18.85 7.70 29.58
CA ALA A 34 20.02 8.42 29.09
C ALA A 34 21.26 7.93 29.85
N GLY A 35 22.27 7.43 29.13
CA GLY A 35 23.31 6.56 29.68
C GLY A 35 24.09 7.10 30.88
N SER A 36 24.57 6.14 31.67
CA SER A 36 25.50 6.21 32.81
C SER A 36 26.87 6.87 32.52
N ASP A 37 27.12 7.32 31.29
CA ASP A 37 28.39 7.93 30.88
C ASP A 37 28.36 9.45 30.93
N SER A 38 27.21 10.05 31.24
CA SER A 38 27.17 11.43 31.71
C SER A 38 27.10 11.43 33.24
N ALA A 39 27.94 12.25 33.88
CA ALA A 39 27.90 12.49 35.33
C ALA A 39 26.59 13.18 35.82
N SER A 40 25.52 13.13 35.01
CA SER A 40 24.19 13.60 35.28
C SER A 40 23.35 12.43 35.74
N SER A 41 23.16 12.31 37.06
CA SER A 41 22.32 11.31 37.74
C SER A 41 20.82 11.55 37.53
N ASP A 42 20.41 12.07 36.37
CA ASP A 42 19.02 12.41 36.11
C ASP A 42 18.30 11.18 35.55
N SER A 43 17.92 10.29 36.47
CA SER A 43 17.20 9.04 36.21
C SER A 43 15.84 9.25 35.53
N ASP A 44 15.40 10.50 35.38
CA ASP A 44 14.13 10.89 34.81
C ASP A 44 14.20 11.17 33.29
N VAL A 45 15.41 11.10 32.69
CA VAL A 45 15.57 11.33 31.24
C VAL A 45 15.41 10.02 30.46
N GLY A 46 14.18 9.78 29.98
CA GLY A 46 13.88 8.72 29.02
C GLY A 46 14.38 9.08 27.61
N LEU A 47 15.14 8.19 26.98
CA LEU A 47 15.65 8.32 25.62
C LEU A 47 14.95 7.32 24.69
N PHE A 48 14.36 7.81 23.61
CA PHE A 48 13.89 6.98 22.50
C PHE A 48 15.01 6.81 21.47
N THR A 49 15.41 5.56 21.22
CA THR A 49 16.41 5.23 20.20
C THR A 49 15.71 4.57 19.00
N PRO A 50 15.62 5.24 17.84
CA PRO A 50 14.96 4.69 16.67
C PRO A 50 15.76 3.51 16.08
N LEU A 51 15.02 2.45 15.73
CA LEU A 51 15.51 1.24 15.05
C LEU A 51 15.12 1.22 13.57
N MET A 52 13.87 1.57 13.27
CA MET A 52 13.37 1.78 11.89
C MET A 52 12.80 3.19 11.80
N VAL A 53 13.03 3.87 10.68
CA VAL A 53 12.47 5.20 10.40
C VAL A 53 12.03 5.25 8.96
N GLY A 54 10.78 5.66 8.73
CA GLY A 54 10.22 5.78 7.40
C GLY A 54 9.31 6.98 7.24
N VAL A 55 8.78 7.11 6.03
CA VAL A 55 7.78 8.13 5.67
C VAL A 55 6.43 7.43 5.53
N SER A 56 5.38 8.03 6.07
CA SER A 56 4.02 7.47 6.07
C SER A 56 3.34 7.62 4.71
N ASP A 57 3.64 8.71 4.01
CA ASP A 57 3.18 9.04 2.66
C ASP A 57 4.11 10.12 2.07
N ARG A 58 4.57 9.99 0.82
CA ARG A 58 5.52 10.91 0.17
C ARG A 58 4.84 11.91 -0.78
N SER A 59 3.71 12.47 -0.36
CA SER A 59 2.88 13.39 -1.13
C SER A 59 2.57 14.68 -0.37
N ASP A 60 1.57 15.43 -0.82
CA ASP A 60 0.94 16.57 -0.12
C ASP A 60 0.16 16.16 1.16
N TRP A 61 0.51 15.00 1.72
CA TRP A 61 0.00 14.49 2.98
C TRP A 61 0.70 15.13 4.18
N TYR A 62 -0.08 15.52 5.18
CA TYR A 62 0.45 16.06 6.43
C TYR A 62 -0.42 15.74 7.65
N ALA A 63 0.12 16.07 8.84
CA ALA A 63 -0.59 16.02 10.11
C ALA A 63 -1.20 14.64 10.43
N ASN A 64 -0.35 13.61 10.45
CA ASN A 64 -0.70 12.28 10.92
C ASN A 64 -1.48 12.33 12.24
N SER A 65 -2.66 11.73 12.27
CA SER A 65 -3.42 11.48 13.48
C SER A 65 -3.76 10.01 13.58
N ILE A 66 -3.53 9.43 14.75
CA ILE A 66 -3.78 8.01 15.03
C ILE A 66 -4.80 7.86 16.15
N TYR A 67 -5.69 6.88 16.00
CA TYR A 67 -6.64 6.48 17.04
C TYR A 67 -6.84 4.97 16.99
N THR A 68 -7.33 4.38 18.07
CA THR A 68 -7.73 2.97 18.10
C THR A 68 -9.23 2.88 17.85
N ASP A 69 -9.66 2.06 16.88
CA ASP A 69 -11.07 1.85 16.58
C ASP A 69 -11.77 0.95 17.62
N LYS A 70 -13.08 0.73 17.45
CA LYS A 70 -13.89 -0.13 18.34
C LYS A 70 -13.49 -1.62 18.31
N HIS A 71 -12.70 -2.04 17.32
CA HIS A 71 -12.22 -3.40 17.14
C HIS A 71 -10.75 -3.56 17.57
N GLY A 72 -10.15 -2.52 18.16
CA GLY A 72 -8.77 -2.55 18.65
C GLY A 72 -7.72 -2.35 17.55
N LYS A 73 -8.12 -1.88 16.36
CA LYS A 73 -7.20 -1.57 15.27
C LYS A 73 -6.65 -0.17 15.43
N ASP A 74 -5.35 0.00 15.23
CA ASP A 74 -4.73 1.31 15.14
C ASP A 74 -4.99 1.89 13.74
N VAL A 75 -5.62 3.07 13.70
CA VAL A 75 -6.07 3.73 12.47
C VAL A 75 -5.40 5.08 12.32
N LEU A 76 -4.70 5.25 11.20
CA LEU A 76 -4.06 6.48 10.76
C LEU A 76 -4.95 7.22 9.77
N ILE A 77 -5.09 8.53 9.98
CA ILE A 77 -5.66 9.49 9.02
C ILE A 77 -4.70 10.68 8.89
N GLY A 78 -4.73 11.35 7.75
CA GLY A 78 -3.98 12.58 7.54
C GLY A 78 -4.74 13.57 6.68
N TRP A 79 -4.23 14.79 6.66
CA TRP A 79 -4.72 15.87 5.79
C TRP A 79 -3.95 15.83 4.48
N ILE A 80 -4.66 15.71 3.36
CA ILE A 80 -4.10 15.86 2.01
C ILE A 80 -4.41 17.29 1.57
N THR A 81 -3.37 18.10 1.39
CA THR A 81 -3.52 19.50 0.98
C THR A 81 -3.82 19.63 -0.50
N GLU A 82 -4.26 20.82 -0.92
CA GLU A 82 -4.32 21.15 -2.33
C GLU A 82 -2.91 21.35 -2.91
N ASP A 83 -2.77 21.08 -4.20
CA ASP A 83 -1.57 21.27 -5.03
C ASP A 83 -1.98 21.85 -6.41
N ASN A 84 -3.02 22.68 -6.38
CA ASN A 84 -3.65 23.30 -7.55
C ASN A 84 -3.06 24.67 -7.90
N ASN A 85 -1.99 25.11 -7.23
CA ASN A 85 -1.26 26.37 -7.42
C ASN A 85 -2.06 27.66 -7.20
N PHE A 86 -3.26 27.64 -6.62
CA PHE A 86 -3.97 28.87 -6.30
C PHE A 86 -3.33 29.62 -5.13
N ALA A 87 -2.91 30.87 -5.36
CA ALA A 87 -2.23 31.69 -4.35
C ALA A 87 -3.18 32.56 -3.50
N GLU A 88 -4.31 32.99 -4.06
CA GLU A 88 -5.26 33.93 -3.43
C GLU A 88 -6.50 33.23 -2.86
N GLY A 89 -6.30 32.02 -2.33
CA GLY A 89 -7.35 31.14 -1.82
C GLY A 89 -7.97 30.24 -2.89
N GLN A 90 -8.91 29.40 -2.47
CA GLN A 90 -9.45 28.32 -3.29
C GLN A 90 -10.78 28.72 -3.99
N PRO A 91 -10.83 28.85 -5.34
CA PRO A 91 -12.05 29.22 -6.07
C PRO A 91 -13.20 28.23 -5.85
N GLN A 92 -12.85 26.95 -5.69
CA GLN A 92 -13.77 25.85 -5.39
C GLN A 92 -14.50 25.98 -4.03
N GLY A 93 -14.06 26.90 -3.15
CA GLY A 93 -14.72 27.19 -1.88
C GLY A 93 -14.36 26.23 -0.73
N TRP A 94 -13.45 25.29 -0.95
CA TRP A 94 -12.92 24.34 0.04
C TRP A 94 -11.42 24.09 -0.22
N ASP A 95 -10.69 23.62 0.80
CA ASP A 95 -9.22 23.48 0.77
C ASP A 95 -8.79 22.21 1.49
N GLY A 96 -8.35 21.22 0.72
CA GLY A 96 -7.83 19.94 1.19
C GLY A 96 -8.91 18.97 1.64
N ILE A 97 -8.48 17.73 1.86
CA ILE A 97 -9.35 16.65 2.31
C ILE A 97 -8.68 15.82 3.40
N LEU A 98 -9.46 15.01 4.10
CA LEU A 98 -8.91 13.90 4.86
C LEU A 98 -8.70 12.71 3.92
N SER A 99 -7.64 11.97 4.16
CA SER A 99 -7.39 10.69 3.50
C SER A 99 -8.45 9.64 3.76
N VAL A 100 -8.41 8.54 3.00
CA VAL A 100 -9.00 7.29 3.49
C VAL A 100 -8.32 6.85 4.81
N PRO A 101 -9.06 6.30 5.77
CA PRO A 101 -8.48 5.74 6.99
C PRO A 101 -7.62 4.52 6.66
N ARG A 102 -6.47 4.42 7.34
CA ARG A 102 -5.46 3.39 7.11
C ARG A 102 -5.27 2.57 8.39
N GLU A 103 -5.40 1.25 8.31
CA GLU A 103 -4.94 0.37 9.38
C GLU A 103 -3.40 0.36 9.40
N VAL A 104 -2.82 0.65 10.56
CA VAL A 104 -1.37 0.67 10.77
C VAL A 104 -0.94 -0.37 11.80
N GLY A 105 0.29 -0.85 11.67
CA GLY A 105 0.85 -1.90 12.53
C GLY A 105 2.29 -2.22 12.15
N ILE A 106 2.78 -3.40 12.54
CA ILE A 106 4.07 -3.93 12.08
C ILE A 106 3.81 -5.14 11.19
N SER A 107 4.34 -5.09 9.97
CA SER A 107 4.31 -6.19 9.01
C SER A 107 5.60 -6.99 9.10
N ILE A 108 5.51 -8.31 8.85
CA ILE A 108 6.66 -9.21 8.81
C ILE A 108 6.69 -9.88 7.44
N VAL A 109 7.79 -9.72 6.72
CA VAL A 109 8.03 -10.40 5.43
C VAL A 109 9.10 -11.46 5.66
N ARG A 110 8.72 -12.73 5.52
CA ARG A 110 9.55 -13.90 5.83
C ARG A 110 10.09 -14.54 4.57
N ASP A 111 11.14 -15.31 4.78
CA ASP A 111 11.69 -16.23 3.78
C ASP A 111 12.06 -15.52 2.47
N ILE A 112 12.58 -14.30 2.58
CA ILE A 112 12.90 -13.48 1.41
C ILE A 112 14.37 -13.57 1.02
N HIS A 113 14.58 -13.62 -0.29
CA HIS A 113 15.84 -13.31 -0.94
C HIS A 113 15.82 -11.88 -1.48
N ASP A 114 16.76 -11.08 -0.99
CA ASP A 114 16.96 -9.70 -1.39
C ASP A 114 17.92 -9.63 -2.58
N VAL A 115 17.36 -9.78 -3.78
CA VAL A 115 18.12 -9.82 -5.05
C VAL A 115 18.91 -8.54 -5.31
N ASP A 116 18.45 -7.42 -4.77
CA ASP A 116 19.04 -6.10 -4.98
C ASP A 116 20.07 -5.71 -3.89
N ASP A 117 20.34 -6.60 -2.92
CA ASP A 117 21.18 -6.35 -1.73
C ASP A 117 20.82 -5.03 -1.01
N HIS A 118 19.53 -4.67 -1.01
CA HIS A 118 19.04 -3.42 -0.44
C HIS A 118 19.02 -3.43 1.08
N LEU A 119 18.78 -4.58 1.71
CA LEU A 119 18.61 -4.74 3.16
C LEU A 119 19.97 -4.67 3.88
N VAL A 120 20.64 -3.53 3.76
CA VAL A 120 21.92 -3.19 4.37
C VAL A 120 21.79 -1.92 5.19
N GLY A 121 22.40 -1.91 6.38
CA GLY A 121 22.38 -0.73 7.26
C GLY A 121 20.99 -0.43 7.87
N LYS A 122 20.70 0.86 8.05
CA LYS A 122 19.46 1.37 8.65
C LYS A 122 18.48 1.81 7.57
N GLY A 123 17.19 1.57 7.78
CA GLY A 123 16.13 1.98 6.86
C GLY A 123 14.75 2.03 7.51
N ASP A 124 13.71 1.94 6.69
CA ASP A 124 12.32 1.76 7.11
C ASP A 124 11.96 0.28 7.35
N TRP A 125 12.98 -0.55 7.55
CA TRP A 125 12.89 -1.96 7.92
C TRP A 125 13.92 -2.31 9.01
N VAL A 126 13.75 -3.49 9.62
CA VAL A 126 14.78 -4.20 10.38
C VAL A 126 14.87 -5.63 9.87
N VAL A 127 16.08 -6.15 9.71
CA VAL A 127 16.32 -7.58 9.44
C VAL A 127 16.31 -8.30 10.80
N SER A 128 15.25 -9.04 11.09
CA SER A 128 15.07 -9.73 12.38
C SER A 128 15.71 -11.12 12.42
N SER A 129 15.88 -11.77 11.27
CA SER A 129 16.60 -13.03 11.16
C SER A 129 17.28 -13.16 9.80
N THR A 130 18.35 -13.95 9.76
CA THR A 130 19.01 -14.37 8.52
C THR A 130 19.46 -15.80 8.68
N GLN A 131 19.13 -16.65 7.71
CA GLN A 131 19.55 -18.04 7.65
C GLN A 131 19.93 -18.40 6.21
N ASN A 132 20.77 -19.42 6.05
CA ASN A 132 21.15 -19.91 4.73
C ASN A 132 20.20 -21.03 4.31
N VAL A 133 19.68 -20.93 3.08
CA VAL A 133 18.84 -21.97 2.47
C VAL A 133 19.51 -22.49 1.20
N THR A 134 19.33 -23.78 0.91
CA THR A 134 19.83 -24.40 -0.32
C THR A 134 18.76 -24.33 -1.39
N VAL A 135 19.09 -23.74 -2.55
CA VAL A 135 18.21 -23.72 -3.72
C VAL A 135 18.58 -24.77 -4.75
N ALA A 136 17.67 -25.02 -5.69
CA ALA A 136 17.91 -25.93 -6.82
C ALA A 136 19.27 -25.65 -7.49
N GLY A 137 20.06 -26.71 -7.69
CA GLY A 137 21.44 -26.62 -8.18
C GLY A 137 22.51 -26.53 -7.09
N GLY A 138 22.15 -26.71 -5.80
CA GLY A 138 23.09 -26.80 -4.69
C GLY A 138 23.70 -25.47 -4.26
N LYS A 139 23.18 -24.35 -4.78
CA LYS A 139 23.59 -23.00 -4.38
C LYS A 139 22.96 -22.66 -3.04
N THR A 140 23.75 -22.12 -2.13
CA THR A 140 23.24 -21.57 -0.86
C THR A 140 23.00 -20.07 -1.01
N LEU A 141 21.85 -19.60 -0.55
CA LEU A 141 21.45 -18.19 -0.56
C LEU A 141 20.97 -17.75 0.83
N PRO A 142 21.22 -16.49 1.23
CA PRO A 142 20.65 -15.96 2.47
C PRO A 142 19.15 -15.72 2.30
N SER A 143 18.38 -16.34 3.19
CA SER A 143 16.99 -16.07 3.50
C SER A 143 16.91 -15.12 4.68
N LYS A 144 16.19 -14.01 4.51
CA LYS A 144 16.03 -12.97 5.53
C LYS A 144 14.56 -12.91 5.97
N THR A 145 14.33 -12.52 7.21
CA THR A 145 13.03 -12.00 7.65
C THR A 145 13.18 -10.53 7.98
N ILE A 146 12.27 -9.70 7.49
CA ILE A 146 12.21 -8.28 7.84
C ILE A 146 10.93 -7.93 8.56
N LYS A 147 11.01 -6.90 9.41
CA LYS A 147 9.87 -6.18 9.95
C LYS A 147 9.85 -4.76 9.40
N THR A 148 8.67 -4.20 9.16
CA THR A 148 8.47 -2.83 8.66
C THR A 148 7.08 -2.32 9.07
N LEU A 149 6.75 -1.05 8.77
CA LEU A 149 5.41 -0.52 9.01
C LEU A 149 4.40 -1.22 8.09
N LYS A 150 3.35 -1.78 8.70
CA LYS A 150 2.14 -2.16 8.00
C LYS A 150 1.30 -0.90 7.75
N VAL A 151 0.84 -0.73 6.52
CA VAL A 151 -0.12 0.30 6.15
C VAL A 151 -1.03 -0.24 5.05
N ARG A 152 -2.33 -0.29 5.34
CA ARG A 152 -3.35 -0.73 4.38
C ARG A 152 -4.66 0.02 4.57
N PRO A 153 -5.58 0.02 3.60
CA PRO A 153 -6.88 0.65 3.76
C PRO A 153 -7.67 0.03 4.91
N HIS A 154 -8.45 0.84 5.62
CA HIS A 154 -9.32 0.33 6.68
C HIS A 154 -10.36 -0.63 6.12
N SER A 155 -10.55 -1.79 6.75
CA SER A 155 -11.45 -2.84 6.24
C SER A 155 -12.88 -2.35 6.00
N ASP A 156 -13.36 -1.42 6.85
CA ASP A 156 -14.73 -0.92 6.78
C ASP A 156 -14.99 0.00 5.57
N LEU A 157 -13.96 0.36 4.78
CA LEU A 157 -14.16 1.03 3.50
C LEU A 157 -14.99 0.17 2.54
N ILE A 158 -15.05 -1.15 2.75
CA ILE A 158 -15.97 -2.06 2.04
C ILE A 158 -17.44 -1.61 2.14
N LEU A 159 -17.83 -0.91 3.22
CA LEU A 159 -19.19 -0.43 3.42
C LEU A 159 -19.58 0.65 2.39
N LEU A 160 -18.60 1.38 1.85
CA LEU A 160 -18.79 2.42 0.84
C LEU A 160 -18.88 1.85 -0.57
N ARG A 161 -18.55 0.56 -0.80
CA ARG A 161 -18.68 -0.06 -2.11
C ARG A 161 -20.11 -0.05 -2.61
N ASN A 162 -20.25 0.27 -3.89
CA ASN A 162 -21.46 -0.01 -4.64
C ASN A 162 -21.35 -1.40 -5.27
N LEU A 163 -22.00 -2.40 -4.67
CA LEU A 163 -21.87 -3.78 -5.15
C LEU A 163 -22.49 -4.00 -6.53
N ALA A 164 -23.43 -3.14 -6.95
CA ALA A 164 -24.05 -3.24 -8.27
C ALA A 164 -23.14 -2.75 -9.42
N SER A 165 -22.08 -1.99 -9.11
CA SER A 165 -21.09 -1.54 -10.10
C SER A 165 -19.84 -2.41 -10.15
N ALA A 166 -19.81 -3.52 -9.40
CA ALA A 166 -18.65 -4.38 -9.31
C ALA A 166 -18.30 -5.00 -10.67
N GLU A 167 -17.08 -4.77 -11.13
CA GLU A 167 -16.47 -5.49 -12.25
C GLU A 167 -15.41 -6.44 -11.69
N VAL A 168 -15.50 -7.71 -12.08
CA VAL A 168 -14.42 -8.69 -11.89
C VAL A 168 -13.82 -8.98 -13.25
N VAL A 169 -12.53 -8.66 -13.42
CA VAL A 169 -11.83 -8.90 -14.68
C VAL A 169 -11.16 -10.28 -14.60
N PRO A 170 -11.41 -11.17 -15.57
CA PRO A 170 -10.67 -12.44 -15.65
C PRO A 170 -9.16 -12.20 -15.74
N SER A 171 -8.37 -13.21 -15.35
CA SER A 171 -6.91 -13.15 -15.50
C SER A 171 -6.55 -12.74 -16.94
N VAL A 172 -5.67 -11.76 -17.06
CA VAL A 172 -5.32 -11.14 -18.33
C VAL A 172 -3.85 -10.79 -18.37
N THR A 173 -3.19 -11.20 -19.45
CA THR A 173 -1.82 -10.77 -19.75
C THR A 173 -1.86 -9.54 -20.65
N VAL A 174 -1.05 -8.56 -20.27
CA VAL A 174 -0.88 -7.26 -20.92
C VAL A 174 0.57 -7.20 -21.39
N SER A 175 0.80 -6.86 -22.66
CA SER A 175 2.14 -6.83 -23.27
C SER A 175 2.30 -5.57 -24.11
N GLY A 176 3.04 -4.59 -23.59
CA GLY A 176 3.39 -3.33 -24.28
C GLY A 176 2.21 -2.45 -24.72
N THR A 177 0.98 -2.76 -24.32
CA THR A 177 -0.26 -2.04 -24.69
C THR A 177 -1.23 -2.02 -23.51
N SER A 178 -2.03 -0.97 -23.35
CA SER A 178 -3.02 -0.89 -22.26
C SER A 178 -4.27 -1.72 -22.54
N LYS A 179 -4.85 -2.34 -21.50
CA LYS A 179 -6.16 -3.02 -21.53
C LYS A 179 -7.21 -2.15 -20.84
N VAL A 180 -8.09 -1.55 -21.64
CA VAL A 180 -9.24 -0.77 -21.13
C VAL A 180 -10.23 -1.68 -20.41
N LEU A 181 -10.68 -1.26 -19.23
CA LEU A 181 -11.70 -1.93 -18.43
C LEU A 181 -13.12 -1.51 -18.83
N LYS A 182 -14.15 -2.26 -18.41
CA LYS A 182 -15.54 -1.83 -18.64
C LYS A 182 -15.94 -0.71 -17.69
N SER A 183 -15.40 -0.73 -16.47
CA SER A 183 -15.58 0.29 -15.45
C SER A 183 -14.99 1.61 -15.91
N THR A 184 -15.79 2.65 -15.80
CA THR A 184 -15.36 4.05 -15.92
C THR A 184 -15.94 4.84 -14.75
N GLY A 185 -15.32 5.96 -14.40
CA GLY A 185 -15.84 6.86 -13.39
C GLY A 185 -14.80 7.82 -12.84
N LYS A 186 -15.30 8.88 -12.20
CA LYS A 186 -14.47 9.87 -11.48
C LYS A 186 -14.12 9.42 -10.07
N SER A 187 -14.92 8.50 -9.49
CA SER A 187 -14.69 7.92 -8.16
C SER A 187 -14.86 6.41 -8.18
N PHE A 188 -13.84 5.67 -7.74
CA PHE A 188 -13.82 4.21 -7.71
C PHE A 188 -12.74 3.65 -6.76
N GLU A 189 -12.94 2.39 -6.39
CA GLU A 189 -11.96 1.54 -5.74
C GLU A 189 -11.50 0.45 -6.72
N LEU A 190 -10.19 0.19 -6.79
CA LEU A 190 -9.59 -0.84 -7.63
C LEU A 190 -8.66 -1.71 -6.79
N ILE A 191 -8.80 -3.03 -6.91
CA ILE A 191 -7.87 -4.02 -6.35
C ILE A 191 -7.33 -4.85 -7.49
N ALA A 192 -6.03 -5.14 -7.48
CA ALA A 192 -5.39 -6.01 -8.48
C ALA A 192 -4.15 -6.70 -7.90
N GLN A 193 -3.91 -7.93 -8.35
CA GLN A 193 -2.69 -8.69 -8.09
C GLN A 193 -1.93 -8.87 -9.41
N VAL A 194 -0.62 -8.66 -9.39
CA VAL A 194 0.29 -8.93 -10.50
C VAL A 194 1.30 -9.97 -10.00
N PRO A 195 1.01 -11.27 -10.18
CA PRO A 195 1.88 -12.34 -9.70
C PRO A 195 3.12 -12.54 -10.59
N ASP A 196 3.06 -12.13 -11.85
CA ASP A 196 4.15 -12.28 -12.81
C ASP A 196 4.23 -11.09 -13.76
N PHE A 197 5.42 -10.53 -13.90
CA PHE A 197 5.75 -9.49 -14.86
C PHE A 197 7.25 -9.43 -15.12
N GLU A 198 7.62 -8.98 -16.32
CA GLU A 198 9.00 -8.90 -16.76
C GLU A 198 9.84 -7.98 -15.86
N ARG A 199 11.00 -8.48 -15.39
CA ARG A 199 11.90 -7.68 -14.55
C ARG A 199 12.46 -6.47 -15.29
N GLY A 200 12.64 -5.38 -14.57
CA GLY A 200 13.13 -4.10 -15.11
C GLY A 200 12.10 -3.32 -15.93
N THR A 201 10.85 -3.80 -16.00
CA THR A 201 9.75 -3.12 -16.70
C THR A 201 8.82 -2.40 -15.74
N ARG A 202 7.82 -1.70 -16.30
CA ARG A 202 6.77 -0.98 -15.57
C ARG A 202 5.44 -1.69 -15.71
N VAL A 203 4.67 -1.70 -14.63
CA VAL A 203 3.31 -2.29 -14.60
C VAL A 203 2.40 -1.48 -13.68
N GLY A 204 1.13 -1.37 -14.03
CA GLY A 204 0.14 -0.70 -13.19
C GLY A 204 -1.12 -0.30 -13.96
N PHE A 205 -1.54 0.95 -13.80
CA PHE A 205 -2.84 1.44 -14.26
C PHE A 205 -2.73 2.82 -14.91
N GLU A 206 -3.58 3.07 -15.89
CA GLU A 206 -3.91 4.41 -16.38
C GLU A 206 -5.34 4.72 -15.94
N VAL A 207 -5.54 5.80 -15.21
CA VAL A 207 -6.83 6.19 -14.65
C VAL A 207 -7.19 7.61 -15.06
N ARG A 208 -8.49 7.91 -14.99
CA ARG A 208 -9.03 9.22 -15.34
C ARG A 208 -8.56 9.68 -16.71
N HIS A 209 -8.46 8.73 -17.65
CA HIS A 209 -7.99 9.00 -18.99
C HIS A 209 -9.15 9.24 -19.96
N GLY A 210 -9.01 10.23 -20.83
CA GLY A 210 -9.99 10.56 -21.86
C GLY A 210 -9.63 9.95 -23.22
N LYS A 211 -10.61 9.56 -24.03
CA LYS A 211 -10.35 9.08 -25.41
C LYS A 211 -9.89 10.19 -26.36
N ALA A 212 -10.29 11.43 -26.10
CA ALA A 212 -10.02 12.58 -26.98
C ALA A 212 -9.10 13.64 -26.33
N ASP A 213 -9.10 13.73 -25.00
CA ASP A 213 -8.68 14.94 -24.28
C ASP A 213 -7.22 14.88 -23.80
N LYS A 214 -6.52 13.77 -24.10
CA LYS A 214 -5.12 13.46 -23.71
C LYS A 214 -4.83 13.51 -22.21
N GLU A 215 -5.82 13.76 -21.36
CA GLU A 215 -5.68 13.65 -19.91
C GLU A 215 -5.49 12.18 -19.52
N VAL A 216 -4.57 11.91 -18.60
CA VAL A 216 -4.29 10.61 -18.00
C VAL A 216 -3.51 10.78 -16.70
N THR A 217 -3.83 9.98 -15.70
CA THR A 217 -2.98 9.75 -14.52
C THR A 217 -2.46 8.31 -14.58
N SER A 218 -1.15 8.11 -14.49
CA SER A 218 -0.56 6.76 -14.50
C SER A 218 -0.10 6.38 -13.09
N ILE A 219 -0.53 5.21 -12.61
CA ILE A 219 -0.14 4.64 -11.33
C ILE A 219 0.71 3.41 -11.63
N LEU A 220 2.01 3.47 -11.37
CA LEU A 220 2.98 2.49 -11.87
C LEU A 220 3.90 2.00 -10.77
N TYR A 221 4.23 0.71 -10.80
CA TYR A 221 5.47 0.20 -10.23
C TYR A 221 6.55 0.19 -11.32
N ASP A 222 7.69 0.82 -11.05
CA ASP A 222 8.89 0.77 -11.87
C ASP A 222 9.91 -0.15 -11.19
N ASP A 223 10.10 -1.36 -11.72
CA ASP A 223 11.02 -2.34 -11.14
C ASP A 223 12.48 -1.94 -11.31
N LYS A 224 12.83 -1.25 -12.40
CA LYS A 224 14.21 -0.82 -12.60
C LYS A 224 14.63 0.21 -11.55
N GLU A 225 13.73 1.13 -11.26
CA GLU A 225 13.96 2.23 -10.32
C GLU A 225 13.56 1.90 -8.87
N LYS A 226 12.88 0.77 -8.65
CA LYS A 226 12.31 0.33 -7.37
C LYS A 226 11.39 1.40 -6.76
N LYS A 227 10.42 1.87 -7.55
CA LYS A 227 9.52 2.99 -7.19
C LYS A 227 8.06 2.66 -7.48
N ILE A 228 7.17 3.09 -6.59
CA ILE A 228 5.77 3.37 -6.92
C ILE A 228 5.66 4.82 -7.33
N ILE A 229 4.96 5.08 -8.43
CA ILE A 229 4.88 6.38 -9.10
C ILE A 229 3.41 6.68 -9.40
N ILE A 230 2.98 7.88 -9.04
CA ILE A 230 1.77 8.52 -9.57
C ILE A 230 2.25 9.62 -10.53
N ASP A 231 2.21 9.33 -11.83
CA ASP A 231 2.53 10.28 -12.88
C ASP A 231 1.30 11.11 -13.21
N ARG A 232 1.38 12.38 -12.85
CA ARG A 232 0.35 13.39 -13.08
C ARG A 232 0.74 14.45 -14.10
N SER A 233 1.80 14.22 -14.87
CA SER A 233 2.32 15.15 -15.89
C SER A 233 1.30 15.49 -16.96
N SER A 234 0.36 14.57 -17.23
CA SER A 234 -0.72 14.72 -18.18
C SER A 234 -2.11 14.59 -17.54
N SER A 235 -2.24 14.74 -16.21
CA SER A 235 -3.53 14.51 -15.54
C SER A 235 -4.55 15.63 -15.72
N SER A 236 -4.13 16.80 -16.18
CA SER A 236 -5.01 17.93 -16.45
C SER A 236 -4.57 18.65 -17.72
N ASN A 237 -5.51 19.04 -18.56
CA ASN A 237 -5.29 20.01 -19.63
C ASN A 237 -5.46 21.47 -19.14
N ALA A 238 -5.92 21.67 -17.90
CA ALA A 238 -6.19 22.96 -17.27
C ALA A 238 -7.18 23.87 -18.05
N GLU A 239 -8.04 23.30 -18.90
CA GLU A 239 -8.99 24.04 -19.74
C GLU A 239 -10.33 24.33 -19.05
N CYS A 240 -10.55 23.81 -17.84
CA CYS A 240 -11.76 24.09 -17.07
C CYS A 240 -11.77 25.51 -16.46
N PRO A 241 -12.96 26.11 -16.26
CA PRO A 241 -13.10 27.50 -15.85
C PRO A 241 -12.31 27.87 -14.59
N GLU A 242 -12.20 26.96 -13.62
CA GLU A 242 -11.47 27.17 -12.37
C GLU A 242 -10.01 27.55 -12.62
N PHE A 243 -9.34 26.90 -13.57
CA PHE A 243 -7.94 27.16 -13.93
C PHE A 243 -7.81 28.31 -14.94
N VAL A 244 -8.63 28.31 -15.99
CA VAL A 244 -8.62 29.34 -17.05
C VAL A 244 -9.01 30.73 -16.50
N ASP A 245 -9.94 30.79 -15.56
CA ASP A 245 -10.37 32.07 -15.00
C ASP A 245 -9.39 32.70 -14.03
N ASN A 246 -8.52 31.89 -13.44
CA ASN A 246 -7.50 32.33 -12.50
C ASN A 246 -6.09 32.34 -13.11
N GLU A 247 -5.93 31.92 -14.37
CA GLU A 247 -4.64 31.88 -15.09
C GLU A 247 -3.59 31.01 -14.38
N VAL A 248 -4.03 29.89 -13.80
CA VAL A 248 -3.20 28.94 -13.03
C VAL A 248 -3.31 27.55 -13.64
N THR A 249 -2.22 26.78 -13.61
CA THR A 249 -2.22 25.35 -13.92
C THR A 249 -1.92 24.53 -12.66
N PRO A 250 -2.56 23.37 -12.46
CA PRO A 250 -2.27 22.52 -11.32
C PRO A 250 -0.84 21.99 -11.35
N VAL A 251 -0.31 21.57 -10.19
CA VAL A 251 0.99 20.91 -10.11
C VAL A 251 0.94 19.59 -10.87
N SER A 252 1.97 19.33 -11.69
CA SER A 252 2.06 18.17 -12.57
C SER A 252 3.29 17.29 -12.32
N ASP A 253 4.09 17.60 -11.29
CA ASP A 253 5.29 16.83 -10.93
C ASP A 253 4.94 15.42 -10.48
N LEU A 254 5.76 14.42 -10.81
CA LEU A 254 5.50 13.05 -10.40
C LEU A 254 5.58 12.92 -8.88
N VAL A 255 4.64 12.17 -8.30
CA VAL A 255 4.70 11.77 -6.89
C VAL A 255 5.20 10.33 -6.82
N TRP A 256 6.18 10.04 -5.98
CA TRP A 256 6.78 8.71 -5.94
C TRP A 256 7.38 8.33 -4.59
N GLY A 257 7.50 7.03 -4.36
CA GLY A 257 8.19 6.46 -3.19
C GLY A 257 8.91 5.17 -3.55
N HIS A 258 10.01 4.88 -2.84
CA HIS A 258 10.75 3.64 -3.06
C HIS A 258 9.95 2.45 -2.54
N PHE A 259 9.95 1.37 -3.31
CA PHE A 259 9.30 0.11 -2.94
C PHE A 259 10.06 -1.05 -3.56
N TYR A 260 10.42 -2.02 -2.73
CA TYR A 260 11.20 -3.17 -3.13
C TYR A 260 10.34 -4.42 -3.06
N LEU A 261 10.35 -5.16 -4.16
CA LEU A 261 9.80 -6.50 -4.23
C LEU A 261 10.91 -7.50 -3.99
N TYR A 262 10.65 -8.49 -3.15
CA TYR A 262 11.59 -9.55 -2.84
C TYR A 262 11.25 -10.82 -3.59
N ASP A 263 12.24 -11.69 -3.75
CA ASP A 263 11.97 -13.08 -4.09
C ASP A 263 11.66 -13.83 -2.79
N VAL A 264 10.67 -14.71 -2.80
CA VAL A 264 10.22 -15.51 -1.66
C VAL A 264 10.62 -16.96 -1.90
N PHE A 265 11.20 -17.58 -0.89
CA PHE A 265 11.54 -18.99 -0.92
C PHE A 265 10.31 -19.85 -0.64
N HIS A 266 10.14 -20.89 -1.45
CA HIS A 266 9.14 -21.93 -1.28
C HIS A 266 9.83 -23.29 -1.27
N PRO A 267 9.47 -24.18 -0.34
CA PRO A 267 10.01 -25.55 -0.34
C PRO A 267 9.60 -26.25 -1.64
N VAL A 268 10.54 -26.92 -2.28
CA VAL A 268 10.28 -27.83 -3.40
C VAL A 268 9.82 -29.14 -2.79
N ALA A 269 8.58 -29.54 -3.04
CA ALA A 269 8.10 -30.86 -2.64
C ALA A 269 9.02 -31.92 -3.26
N THR A 270 9.62 -32.76 -2.42
CA THR A 270 10.27 -34.00 -2.86
C THR A 270 9.17 -34.99 -3.22
N ASP A 271 9.26 -35.63 -4.39
CA ASP A 271 8.26 -36.55 -4.96
C ASP A 271 7.98 -37.84 -4.12
N ASP A 272 8.35 -37.88 -2.84
CA ASP A 272 8.17 -39.05 -1.97
C ASP A 272 6.80 -39.12 -1.26
N ASP A 273 5.92 -38.12 -1.44
CA ASP A 273 4.53 -38.16 -0.94
C ASP A 273 3.50 -38.64 -1.98
N ALA A 274 3.94 -39.09 -3.16
CA ALA A 274 3.08 -39.81 -4.10
C ALA A 274 2.85 -41.26 -3.65
N SER A 275 2.29 -41.46 -2.45
CA SER A 275 1.64 -42.71 -2.10
C SER A 275 0.24 -42.73 -2.72
N ASP A 276 0.15 -43.51 -3.79
CA ASP A 276 -1.01 -44.19 -4.35
C ASP A 276 -2.29 -44.10 -3.48
N SER A 277 -3.21 -43.22 -3.86
CA SER A 277 -4.63 -43.48 -3.68
C SER A 277 -5.32 -43.33 -5.02
N GLY A 278 -5.63 -44.47 -5.62
CA GLY A 278 -6.17 -44.60 -6.95
C GLY A 278 -7.44 -43.78 -7.23
N SER A 279 -7.59 -43.56 -8.52
CA SER A 279 -8.79 -43.15 -9.24
C SER A 279 -10.10 -43.67 -8.64
N VAL A 280 -11.00 -42.75 -8.30
CA VAL A 280 -12.44 -42.95 -8.50
C VAL A 280 -13.01 -41.64 -9.02
N ASP A 281 -13.44 -41.69 -10.28
CA ASP A 281 -14.42 -40.75 -10.85
C ASP A 281 -15.72 -40.86 -10.05
N ASP A 282 -16.30 -39.73 -9.63
CA ASP A 282 -17.76 -39.58 -9.69
C ASP A 282 -18.17 -38.10 -9.66
N SER A 283 -18.95 -37.75 -10.69
CA SER A 283 -19.78 -36.57 -10.81
C SER A 283 -20.93 -36.59 -9.79
N ASP A 284 -21.25 -35.47 -9.13
CA ASP A 284 -22.49 -34.69 -9.39
C ASP A 284 -22.73 -33.53 -8.40
N SER A 285 -23.27 -32.45 -8.97
CA SER A 285 -24.25 -31.46 -8.48
C SER A 285 -24.33 -30.95 -7.01
N VAL A 286 -24.26 -29.60 -6.91
CA VAL A 286 -25.28 -28.65 -6.37
C VAL A 286 -25.45 -28.42 -4.85
N ALA A 287 -25.40 -27.10 -4.54
CA ALA A 287 -26.08 -26.31 -3.50
C ALA A 287 -25.52 -26.22 -2.07
N GLY A 288 -25.41 -24.96 -1.63
CA GLY A 288 -26.10 -24.50 -0.40
C GLY A 288 -25.23 -24.15 0.80
N GLU A 289 -25.29 -22.86 1.17
CA GLU A 289 -25.26 -22.32 2.55
C GLU A 289 -23.95 -22.47 3.35
N ALA A 290 -23.28 -21.37 3.70
CA ALA A 290 -23.52 -20.59 4.93
C ALA A 290 -23.51 -21.48 6.19
N ASP A 291 -22.47 -21.38 7.02
CA ASP A 291 -22.49 -20.63 8.28
C ASP A 291 -21.16 -20.80 9.06
N SER A 292 -20.87 -19.80 9.89
CA SER A 292 -20.21 -19.80 11.21
C SER A 292 -19.04 -20.74 11.56
N LEU A 293 -18.07 -20.20 12.33
CA LEU A 293 -17.69 -20.56 13.72
C LEU A 293 -16.40 -19.80 14.06
N ALA A 294 -16.39 -18.83 14.98
CA ALA A 294 -16.24 -19.00 16.44
C ALA A 294 -14.95 -19.79 16.76
N ASP A 295 -13.84 -19.12 17.10
CA ASP A 295 -13.46 -18.77 18.48
C ASP A 295 -13.70 -19.91 19.46
N ASP A 296 -12.63 -20.62 19.81
CA ASP A 296 -12.60 -21.33 21.08
C ASP A 296 -11.21 -21.23 21.72
N SER A 297 -11.28 -20.74 22.94
CA SER A 297 -10.23 -20.39 23.86
C SER A 297 -9.56 -21.62 24.51
N ALA A 298 -8.27 -21.48 24.75
CA ALA A 298 -7.50 -21.92 25.90
C ALA A 298 -8.07 -23.03 26.82
N SER A 299 -7.29 -24.11 26.96
CA SER A 299 -7.10 -24.72 28.27
C SER A 299 -5.64 -25.13 28.48
N ASP A 300 -5.04 -24.45 29.45
CA ASP A 300 -3.76 -24.70 30.10
C ASP A 300 -3.81 -26.03 30.89
N SER A 301 -2.75 -26.83 30.83
CA SER A 301 -2.48 -27.90 31.79
C SER A 301 -0.98 -28.15 31.92
N LEU A 302 -0.41 -27.56 32.96
CA LEU A 302 0.92 -27.83 33.49
C LEU A 302 1.04 -29.26 34.02
N VAL A 303 2.04 -30.01 33.57
CA VAL A 303 2.66 -31.09 34.36
C VAL A 303 4.16 -31.12 34.08
N GLY A 304 4.96 -31.10 35.14
CA GLY A 304 6.42 -30.99 35.10
C GLY A 304 7.18 -32.31 35.18
N ASP A 305 8.49 -32.12 35.07
CA ASP A 305 9.64 -32.98 35.40
C ASP A 305 9.89 -34.23 34.55
N SER A 306 11.01 -34.20 33.79
CA SER A 306 12.19 -35.00 34.14
C SER A 306 13.38 -34.68 33.24
N ASP A 307 14.50 -34.33 33.87
CA ASP A 307 15.83 -34.26 33.28
C ASP A 307 16.26 -35.60 32.66
N SER A 308 16.79 -35.54 31.44
CA SER A 308 17.64 -36.59 30.88
C SER A 308 18.61 -35.97 29.88
N ASP A 309 19.83 -35.73 30.34
CA ASP A 309 21.00 -35.48 29.51
C ASP A 309 21.24 -36.67 28.57
N SER A 310 21.12 -36.43 27.26
CA SER A 310 21.80 -37.26 26.27
C SER A 310 22.35 -36.35 25.17
N GLN A 311 23.65 -36.11 25.25
CA GLN A 311 24.46 -35.76 24.09
C GLN A 311 24.33 -36.90 23.07
N ALA A 312 23.65 -36.61 21.97
CA ALA A 312 23.78 -37.35 20.72
C ALA A 312 24.34 -36.36 19.69
N ASP A 313 25.64 -36.48 19.48
CA ASP A 313 26.34 -35.97 18.31
C ASP A 313 26.09 -37.02 17.23
N ASP A 314 25.03 -36.84 16.44
CA ASP A 314 24.82 -37.59 15.20
C ASP A 314 24.64 -36.58 14.08
N SER A 315 25.62 -36.60 13.18
CA SER A 315 25.62 -35.91 11.91
C SER A 315 24.43 -36.38 11.06
N GLU A 316 23.29 -35.72 11.20
CA GLU A 316 22.23 -35.79 10.21
C GLU A 316 22.68 -34.96 9.01
N SER A 317 23.30 -35.63 8.03
CA SER A 317 23.21 -35.20 6.64
C SER A 317 21.76 -35.37 6.21
N GLY A 318 20.88 -34.49 6.68
CA GLY A 318 19.55 -34.34 6.13
C GLY A 318 19.72 -33.97 4.67
N ASP A 319 19.05 -34.69 3.78
CA ASP A 319 18.80 -34.24 2.42
C ASP A 319 18.12 -32.88 2.54
N GLY A 320 18.92 -31.82 2.51
CA GLY A 320 18.47 -30.49 2.91
C GLY A 320 17.32 -30.06 2.01
N GLU A 321 16.21 -29.63 2.63
CA GLU A 321 15.07 -29.09 1.91
C GLU A 321 15.55 -28.11 0.84
N VAL A 322 15.20 -28.42 -0.41
CA VAL A 322 15.58 -27.60 -1.55
C VAL A 322 14.49 -26.56 -1.77
N TYR A 323 14.89 -25.30 -1.90
CA TYR A 323 13.96 -24.18 -2.09
C TYR A 323 13.97 -23.69 -3.55
N LYS A 324 12.81 -23.21 -3.99
CA LYS A 324 12.66 -22.38 -5.19
C LYS A 324 12.36 -20.94 -4.76
N ALA A 325 13.01 -19.99 -5.40
CA ALA A 325 12.70 -18.57 -5.23
C ALA A 325 11.76 -18.11 -6.34
N THR A 326 10.66 -17.45 -5.97
CA THR A 326 9.78 -16.74 -6.91
C THR A 326 9.53 -15.34 -6.42
N ARG A 327 9.41 -14.38 -7.34
CA ARG A 327 9.11 -12.99 -6.98
C ARG A 327 7.81 -12.91 -6.18
N GLU A 328 7.77 -12.10 -5.13
CA GLU A 328 6.54 -11.86 -4.40
C GLU A 328 5.49 -11.19 -5.32
N ASN A 329 4.22 -11.50 -5.08
CA ASN A 329 3.13 -10.87 -5.81
C ASN A 329 3.11 -9.36 -5.55
N LEU A 330 2.91 -8.58 -6.59
CA LEU A 330 2.65 -7.14 -6.48
C LEU A 330 1.14 -6.91 -6.37
N ASN A 331 0.68 -6.49 -5.20
CA ASN A 331 -0.74 -6.28 -4.89
C ASN A 331 -1.01 -4.79 -4.75
N PHE A 332 -1.90 -4.28 -5.58
CA PHE A 332 -2.38 -2.90 -5.53
C PHE A 332 -3.77 -2.83 -4.93
N HIS A 333 -3.98 -1.82 -4.10
CA HIS A 333 -5.30 -1.36 -3.68
C HIS A 333 -5.33 0.16 -3.87
N VAL A 334 -6.17 0.63 -4.79
CA VAL A 334 -6.20 2.02 -5.25
C VAL A 334 -7.58 2.61 -5.01
N PHE A 335 -7.61 3.84 -4.50
CA PHE A 335 -8.81 4.67 -4.44
C PHE A 335 -8.60 5.89 -5.32
N VAL A 336 -9.56 6.17 -6.17
CA VAL A 336 -9.67 7.45 -6.88
C VAL A 336 -10.97 8.09 -6.45
N ASP A 337 -10.93 9.35 -5.99
CA ASP A 337 -12.14 10.08 -5.62
C ASP A 337 -12.09 11.52 -6.13
N VAL A 338 -12.54 11.70 -7.37
CA VAL A 338 -12.64 12.98 -8.12
C VAL A 338 -11.32 13.71 -8.32
N SER A 339 -10.66 14.13 -7.26
CA SER A 339 -9.41 14.89 -7.30
C SER A 339 -8.29 14.23 -6.52
N THR A 340 -8.51 13.04 -5.96
CA THR A 340 -7.47 12.30 -5.22
C THR A 340 -7.22 10.92 -5.78
N VAL A 341 -5.98 10.49 -5.64
CA VAL A 341 -5.52 9.13 -5.89
C VAL A 341 -4.78 8.69 -4.64
N GLU A 342 -5.19 7.58 -4.03
CA GLU A 342 -4.49 6.95 -2.91
C GLU A 342 -4.17 5.50 -3.27
N VAL A 343 -2.89 5.15 -3.23
CA VAL A 343 -2.33 3.88 -3.69
C VAL A 343 -1.71 3.15 -2.52
N PHE A 344 -2.09 1.89 -2.34
CA PHE A 344 -1.54 0.99 -1.32
C PHE A 344 -0.92 -0.22 -2.00
N VAL A 345 0.26 -0.64 -1.52
CA VAL A 345 1.00 -1.76 -2.11
C VAL A 345 1.49 -2.73 -1.05
N ASN A 346 1.17 -4.02 -1.23
CA ASN A 346 1.53 -5.14 -0.35
C ASN A 346 1.36 -4.87 1.16
N ASP A 347 0.32 -4.12 1.55
CA ASP A 347 0.00 -3.75 2.93
C ASP A 347 1.15 -3.09 3.73
N ARG A 348 2.16 -2.54 3.03
CA ARG A 348 3.36 -1.95 3.66
C ARG A 348 3.87 -0.68 2.97
N PHE A 349 3.11 -0.17 2.01
CA PHE A 349 3.41 1.07 1.30
C PHE A 349 2.12 1.82 0.99
N ALA A 350 2.16 3.14 1.15
CA ALA A 350 1.07 4.02 0.77
C ALA A 350 1.61 5.29 0.10
N LEU A 351 0.88 5.80 -0.90
CA LEU A 351 1.20 7.03 -1.60
C LEU A 351 -0.07 7.72 -2.07
N SER A 352 -0.18 9.02 -1.83
CA SER A 352 -1.31 9.82 -2.28
C SER A 352 -0.91 10.84 -3.34
N ALA A 353 -1.86 11.41 -4.05
CA ALA A 353 -1.67 12.59 -4.89
C ALA A 353 -3.02 13.28 -5.13
N ARG A 354 -2.99 14.57 -5.46
CA ARG A 354 -4.15 15.19 -6.10
C ARG A 354 -3.99 15.16 -7.63
N ILE A 355 -5.12 15.17 -8.30
CA ILE A 355 -5.26 15.28 -9.76
C ILE A 355 -6.44 16.19 -10.08
N TYR A 356 -6.38 16.93 -11.20
CA TYR A 356 -7.50 17.81 -11.61
C TYR A 356 -7.85 17.67 -13.10
N PRO A 357 -8.28 16.49 -13.57
CA PRO A 357 -8.76 16.36 -14.95
C PRO A 357 -9.96 17.29 -15.18
N CYS A 358 -9.88 18.13 -16.21
CA CYS A 358 -10.93 19.06 -16.60
C CYS A 358 -11.91 18.44 -17.61
N GLY A 359 -11.48 17.41 -18.36
CA GLY A 359 -12.29 16.72 -19.35
C GLY A 359 -13.43 15.94 -18.69
N GLU A 360 -14.66 16.19 -19.12
CA GLU A 360 -15.83 15.43 -18.64
C GLU A 360 -15.76 13.95 -19.02
N ALA A 361 -15.05 13.63 -20.11
CA ALA A 361 -14.81 12.27 -20.58
C ALA A 361 -13.53 11.64 -20.01
N SER A 362 -12.86 12.29 -19.05
CA SER A 362 -11.67 11.78 -18.36
C SER A 362 -12.08 10.84 -17.22
N ASP A 363 -12.72 9.72 -17.58
CA ASP A 363 -13.30 8.74 -16.66
C ASP A 363 -12.79 7.30 -16.92
N GLY A 364 -11.92 7.10 -17.92
CA GLY A 364 -11.40 5.79 -18.29
C GLY A 364 -10.48 5.15 -17.26
N ILE A 365 -10.47 3.82 -17.23
CA ILE A 365 -9.60 2.99 -16.41
C ILE A 365 -8.98 1.90 -17.30
N SER A 366 -7.67 1.74 -17.26
CA SER A 366 -6.94 0.72 -18.01
C SER A 366 -5.85 0.07 -17.17
N LEU A 367 -5.60 -1.22 -17.41
CA LEU A 367 -4.38 -1.91 -16.98
C LEU A 367 -3.27 -1.59 -17.98
N THR A 368 -2.04 -1.40 -17.53
CA THR A 368 -0.91 -1.10 -18.43
C THR A 368 0.37 -1.80 -17.99
N ALA A 369 1.21 -2.15 -18.97
CA ALA A 369 2.54 -2.69 -18.75
C ALA A 369 3.47 -2.32 -19.92
N SER A 370 4.73 -2.01 -19.62
CA SER A 370 5.75 -1.73 -20.65
C SER A 370 6.42 -3.00 -21.18
N GLY A 371 6.29 -4.12 -20.48
CA GLY A 371 6.67 -5.48 -20.90
C GLY A 371 5.50 -6.43 -20.69
N ASP A 372 5.79 -7.73 -20.62
CA ASP A 372 4.77 -8.75 -20.29
C ASP A 372 4.42 -8.68 -18.81
N ALA A 373 3.12 -8.59 -18.50
CA ALA A 373 2.60 -8.65 -17.14
C ALA A 373 1.24 -9.35 -17.10
N THR A 374 1.05 -10.24 -16.13
CA THR A 374 -0.23 -10.90 -15.89
C THR A 374 -0.92 -10.23 -14.72
N PHE A 375 -2.17 -9.82 -14.92
CA PHE A 375 -3.04 -9.28 -13.88
C PHE A 375 -4.07 -10.33 -13.48
N GLU A 376 -4.22 -10.53 -12.18
CA GLU A 376 -5.18 -11.43 -11.56
C GLU A 376 -5.98 -10.70 -10.48
N LYS A 377 -7.10 -11.31 -10.07
CA LYS A 377 -7.97 -10.82 -8.98
C LYS A 377 -8.32 -9.33 -9.13
N VAL A 378 -8.44 -8.85 -10.37
CA VAL A 378 -8.74 -7.46 -10.66
C VAL A 378 -10.22 -7.22 -10.39
N GLN A 379 -10.51 -6.33 -9.45
CA GLN A 379 -11.85 -5.94 -9.05
C GLN A 379 -11.97 -4.43 -9.01
N VAL A 380 -13.05 -3.88 -9.57
CA VAL A 380 -13.32 -2.45 -9.59
C VAL A 380 -14.74 -2.18 -9.10
N TRP A 381 -14.91 -1.21 -8.19
CA TRP A 381 -16.20 -0.70 -7.76
C TRP A 381 -16.28 0.80 -8.04
N THR A 382 -17.15 1.20 -8.95
CA THR A 382 -17.36 2.62 -9.30
C THR A 382 -18.56 3.21 -8.57
N ASN A 383 -18.65 4.55 -8.52
CA ASN A 383 -19.77 5.26 -7.91
C ASN A 383 -20.02 4.81 -6.45
N PRO A 384 -19.02 4.99 -5.55
CA PRO A 384 -19.15 4.59 -4.16
C PRO A 384 -20.32 5.33 -3.48
N LYS A 385 -20.83 4.75 -2.39
CA LYS A 385 -21.82 5.40 -1.54
C LYS A 385 -21.22 6.66 -0.92
N HIS A 386 -22.06 7.65 -0.68
CA HIS A 386 -21.61 8.89 -0.06
C HIS A 386 -21.14 8.66 1.39
N ALA A 387 -19.92 9.07 1.70
CA ALA A 387 -19.42 9.16 3.08
C ALA A 387 -20.24 10.17 3.92
N TRP A 388 -20.84 11.16 3.26
CA TRP A 388 -21.72 12.15 3.86
C TRP A 388 -23.17 11.88 3.45
N PRO A 389 -24.04 11.37 4.33
CA PRO A 389 -25.43 11.04 3.97
C PRO A 389 -26.26 12.28 3.62
N ALA A 390 -25.88 13.44 4.16
CA ALA A 390 -26.51 14.72 3.85
C ALA A 390 -25.78 15.41 2.71
N LYS A 391 -26.53 15.86 1.70
CA LYS A 391 -26.00 16.77 0.67
C LYS A 391 -25.65 18.11 1.33
N ARG A 392 -24.48 18.64 0.98
CA ARG A 392 -24.01 19.97 1.40
C ARG A 392 -23.80 20.81 0.15
N SER A 393 -24.19 22.07 0.20
CA SER A 393 -23.83 23.09 -0.80
C SER A 393 -22.63 23.85 -0.29
N VAL A 394 -21.57 23.91 -1.09
CA VAL A 394 -20.40 24.74 -0.80
C VAL A 394 -20.49 25.98 -1.68
N PRO A 395 -20.58 27.19 -1.10
CA PRO A 395 -20.54 28.42 -1.89
C PRO A 395 -19.20 28.50 -2.61
N THR A 396 -19.23 28.63 -3.93
CA THR A 396 -17.99 28.85 -4.71
C THR A 396 -17.71 30.34 -4.80
N LYS A 397 -16.43 30.69 -4.86
CA LYS A 397 -16.00 32.08 -5.06
C LYS A 397 -15.68 32.25 -6.53
N GLN A 398 -16.54 32.96 -7.25
CA GLN A 398 -16.20 33.45 -8.59
C GLN A 398 -15.70 34.88 -8.50
N ILE A 399 -14.47 35.12 -8.96
CA ILE A 399 -13.93 36.48 -9.12
C ILE A 399 -14.28 36.94 -10.53
N HIS A 400 -15.15 37.94 -10.63
CA HIS A 400 -15.64 38.41 -11.92
C HIS A 400 -14.57 39.27 -12.63
N LYS A 401 -13.92 38.74 -13.68
CA LYS A 401 -12.76 39.33 -14.41
C LYS A 401 -12.89 40.82 -14.80
N LYS A 402 -14.10 41.33 -15.03
CA LYS A 402 -14.32 42.75 -15.42
C LYS A 402 -14.49 43.73 -14.26
N THR A 403 -14.83 43.26 -13.07
CA THR A 403 -15.27 44.13 -11.96
C THR A 403 -14.50 43.90 -10.66
N GLY A 404 -13.70 42.82 -10.57
CA GLY A 404 -13.00 42.43 -9.35
C GLY A 404 -13.94 42.09 -8.18
N LYS A 405 -15.25 41.97 -8.44
CA LYS A 405 -16.22 41.60 -7.42
C LYS A 405 -16.19 40.09 -7.19
N VAL A 406 -16.00 39.71 -5.93
CA VAL A 406 -16.30 38.37 -5.44
C VAL A 406 -17.82 38.19 -5.51
N VAL A 407 -18.27 37.30 -6.37
CA VAL A 407 -19.66 36.86 -6.39
C VAL A 407 -19.67 35.49 -5.74
N ASN A 408 -20.40 35.37 -4.63
CA ASN A 408 -20.74 34.04 -4.11
C ASN A 408 -21.71 33.43 -5.12
N ALA A 409 -21.28 32.38 -5.83
CA ALA A 409 -22.22 31.56 -6.57
C ALA A 409 -22.90 30.62 -5.57
N ALA A 410 -24.24 30.57 -5.64
CA ALA A 410 -25.10 29.84 -4.71
C ALA A 410 -25.11 28.34 -4.97
#